data_AF-A0A2M8Z3V9-F1
#
_entry.id   AF-A0A2M8Z3V9-F1
#
_cell.length_a   1.000
_cell.length_b   1.000
_cell.length_c   1.000
_cell.angle_alpha   90.00
_cell.angle_beta   90.00
_cell.angle_gamma   90.00
#
_symmetry.space_group_name_H-M   'P 1'
#
loop_
_entity.id
_entity.type
_entity.pdbx_description
1 polymer ?
#
loop_
_entity_poly.entity_id
_entity_poly.type
_entity_poly.pdbx_seq_one_letter_code
_entity_poly.pdbx_strand_id
1 'polypeptide(L)'
;MDLRDILNQRLDILEENHVICKEVADYSRKAVERILEEKPDTEEDKAAMFITHLAMAGQRVLDGVVEHPLDNTLLEGIKMEPVYQRAEVLKEELLKETDIQFPEAERNFLTVHLCNLLT
;
A
#
# COMPACT_ATOMS: atom_id res chain seq x y z
N MET A 1 19.71 6.13 -9.76
CA MET A 1 18.66 5.15 -9.44
C MET A 1 17.36 5.91 -9.49
N ASP A 2 16.41 5.49 -10.31
CA ASP A 2 15.12 6.17 -10.35
C ASP A 2 14.22 5.68 -9.20
N LEU A 3 13.04 6.30 -9.03
CA LEU A 3 12.15 5.96 -7.93
C LEU A 3 11.65 4.51 -8.00
N ARG A 4 11.42 3.98 -9.22
CA ARG A 4 11.02 2.59 -9.41
C ARG A 4 12.07 1.63 -8.87
N ASP A 5 13.33 1.86 -9.23
CA ASP A 5 14.47 1.06 -8.75
C ASP A 5 14.57 1.09 -7.22
N ILE A 6 14.40 2.26 -6.60
CA ILE A 6 14.43 2.43 -5.14
C ILE A 6 13.34 1.60 -4.45
N LEU A 7 12.11 1.65 -4.97
CA LEU A 7 10.98 0.92 -4.39
C LEU A 7 11.13 -0.60 -4.57
N ASN A 8 11.60 -1.05 -5.74
CA ASN A 8 11.85 -2.47 -5.98
C ASN A 8 12.99 -3.01 -5.12
N GLN A 9 14.10 -2.28 -4.97
CA GLN A 9 15.18 -2.67 -4.07
C GLN A 9 14.71 -2.80 -2.62
N ARG A 10 13.78 -1.94 -2.19
CA ARG A 10 13.16 -2.04 -0.86
C ARG A 10 12.37 -3.33 -0.69
N LEU A 11 11.62 -3.73 -1.72
CA LEU A 11 10.87 -5.00 -1.73
C LEU A 11 11.82 -6.21 -1.74
N ASP A 12 12.92 -6.14 -2.50
CA ASP A 12 13.95 -7.18 -2.52
C ASP A 12 14.53 -7.39 -1.11
N ILE A 13 14.85 -6.30 -0.40
CA ILE A 13 15.34 -6.37 0.98
C ILE A 13 14.32 -7.05 1.91
N LEU A 14 13.03 -6.71 1.79
CA LEU A 14 11.99 -7.32 2.62
C LEU A 14 11.82 -8.82 2.32
N GLU A 15 11.88 -9.21 1.04
CA GLU A 15 11.77 -10.60 0.59
C GLU A 15 13.00 -11.43 1.01
N GLU A 16 14.21 -10.92 0.76
CA GLU A 16 15.48 -11.59 1.10
C GLU A 16 15.65 -11.81 2.60
N ASN A 17 15.15 -10.87 3.43
CA ASN A 17 15.16 -11.01 4.89
C ASN A 17 13.96 -11.79 5.43
N HIS A 18 13.14 -12.40 4.56
CA HIS A 18 11.95 -13.17 4.93
C HIS A 18 10.92 -12.39 5.76
N VAL A 19 10.91 -11.05 5.62
CA VAL A 19 9.88 -10.19 6.21
C VAL A 19 8.57 -10.32 5.44
N ILE A 20 8.65 -10.55 4.13
CA ILE A 20 7.52 -10.86 3.27
C ILE A 20 7.85 -12.08 2.39
N CYS A 21 6.83 -12.82 1.97
CA CYS A 21 6.99 -13.92 1.02
C CYS A 21 6.98 -13.41 -0.43
N LYS A 22 7.37 -14.29 -1.36
CA LYS A 22 7.44 -13.97 -2.79
C LYS A 22 6.10 -13.50 -3.38
N GLU A 23 4.98 -14.10 -2.97
CA GLU A 23 3.64 -13.71 -3.44
C GLU A 23 3.34 -12.24 -3.13
N VAL A 24 3.65 -11.82 -1.90
CA VAL A 24 3.47 -10.43 -1.44
C VAL A 24 4.44 -9.49 -2.13
N ALA A 25 5.69 -9.90 -2.34
CA ALA A 25 6.68 -9.12 -3.06
C ALA A 25 6.27 -8.89 -4.52
N ASP A 26 5.87 -9.94 -5.24
CA ASP A 26 5.42 -9.89 -6.63
C ASP A 26 4.17 -9.01 -6.79
N TYR A 27 3.21 -9.13 -5.87
CA TYR A 27 2.07 -8.23 -5.80
C TYR A 27 2.49 -6.76 -5.59
N SER A 28 3.38 -6.51 -4.63
CA SER A 28 3.83 -5.16 -4.30
C SER A 28 4.61 -4.51 -5.45
N ARG A 29 5.36 -5.29 -6.25
CA ARG A 29 6.03 -4.81 -7.47
C ARG A 29 5.02 -4.34 -8.52
N LYS A 30 3.88 -5.04 -8.70
CA LYS A 30 2.80 -4.55 -9.57
C LYS A 30 2.21 -3.24 -9.04
N ALA A 31 2.05 -3.13 -7.72
CA ALA A 31 1.57 -1.91 -7.09
C ALA A 31 2.51 -0.72 -7.31
N VAL A 32 3.84 -0.93 -7.30
CA VAL A 32 4.84 0.10 -7.65
C VAL A 32 4.55 0.68 -9.03
N GLU A 33 4.36 -0.16 -10.04
CA GLU A 33 4.06 0.33 -11.39
C GLU A 33 2.76 1.13 -11.41
N ARG A 34 1.70 0.60 -10.80
CA ARG A 34 0.39 1.26 -10.80
C ARG A 34 0.41 2.62 -10.10
N ILE A 35 1.12 2.77 -8.98
CA ILE A 35 1.21 4.06 -8.28
C ILE A 35 2.05 5.09 -9.03
N LEU A 36 3.11 4.66 -9.74
CA LEU A 36 3.95 5.56 -10.52
C LEU A 36 3.26 6.00 -11.81
N GLU A 37 2.38 5.17 -12.37
CA GLU A 37 1.46 5.57 -13.43
C GLU A 37 0.42 6.59 -12.94
N GLU A 38 -0.11 6.40 -11.73
CA GLU A 38 -1.09 7.32 -11.14
C GLU A 38 -0.47 8.68 -10.80
N LYS A 39 0.70 8.65 -10.16
CA LYS A 39 1.35 9.84 -9.62
C LYS A 39 2.86 9.77 -9.89
N PRO A 40 3.29 10.09 -11.12
CA PRO A 40 4.70 10.00 -11.52
C PRO A 40 5.59 11.02 -10.81
N ASP A 41 5.00 12.07 -10.23
CA ASP A 41 5.67 13.14 -9.48
C ASP A 41 5.65 12.91 -7.96
N THR A 42 5.29 11.69 -7.51
CA THR A 42 5.21 11.39 -6.08
C THR A 42 6.58 11.45 -5.40
N GLU A 43 6.59 11.90 -4.16
CA GLU A 43 7.80 11.97 -3.34
C GLU A 43 8.24 10.56 -2.92
N GLU A 44 9.56 10.34 -2.92
CA GLU A 44 10.16 9.05 -2.56
C GLU A 44 9.66 8.54 -1.20
N ASP A 45 9.65 9.41 -0.17
CA ASP A 45 9.23 9.05 1.18
C ASP A 45 7.77 8.58 1.24
N LYS A 46 6.87 9.23 0.49
CA LYS A 46 5.45 8.88 0.43
C LYS A 46 5.24 7.53 -0.27
N ALA A 47 5.88 7.35 -1.42
CA ALA A 47 5.81 6.09 -2.17
C ALA A 47 6.42 4.93 -1.40
N ALA A 48 7.57 5.15 -0.77
CA ALA A 48 8.26 4.16 0.04
C ALA A 48 7.43 3.74 1.26
N MET A 49 6.79 4.70 1.94
CA MET A 49 5.88 4.41 3.05
C MET A 49 4.70 3.54 2.59
N PHE A 50 4.02 3.93 1.50
CA PHE A 50 2.88 3.18 0.98
C PHE A 50 3.26 1.75 0.59
N ILE A 51 4.32 1.57 -0.21
CA ILE A 51 4.73 0.24 -0.69
C ILE A 51 5.20 -0.65 0.46
N THR A 52 5.91 -0.10 1.45
CA THR A 52 6.29 -0.87 2.64
C THR A 52 5.06 -1.32 3.41
N HIS A 53 4.09 -0.42 3.62
CA HIS A 53 2.85 -0.76 4.32
C HIS A 53 2.05 -1.82 3.57
N LEU A 54 1.88 -1.67 2.26
CA LEU A 54 1.15 -2.64 1.43
C LEU A 54 1.76 -4.04 1.52
N ALA A 55 3.09 -4.13 1.40
CA ALA A 55 3.80 -5.39 1.50
C ALA A 55 3.62 -6.02 2.89
N MET A 56 3.84 -5.25 3.96
CA MET A 56 3.69 -5.77 5.32
C MET A 56 2.24 -6.15 5.66
N ALA A 57 1.26 -5.38 5.18
CA ALA A 57 -0.16 -5.70 5.32
C ALA A 57 -0.51 -7.01 4.61
N GLY A 58 -0.04 -7.20 3.38
CA GLY A 58 -0.24 -8.46 2.65
C GLY A 58 0.34 -9.65 3.42
N GLN A 59 1.55 -9.51 3.96
CA GLN A 59 2.17 -10.57 4.76
C GLN A 59 1.38 -10.85 6.05
N ARG A 60 0.98 -9.82 6.81
CA ARG A 60 0.16 -10.00 8.03
C ARG A 60 -1.13 -10.77 7.74
N VAL A 61 -1.79 -10.46 6.63
CA VAL A 61 -3.02 -11.15 6.22
C VAL A 61 -2.76 -12.63 5.94
N LEU A 62 -1.67 -12.96 5.23
CA LEU A 62 -1.30 -14.36 4.97
C LEU A 62 -0.92 -15.10 6.26
N ASP A 63 -0.30 -14.41 7.22
CA ASP A 63 0.07 -14.97 8.53
C ASP A 63 -1.14 -15.08 9.49
N GLY A 64 -2.31 -14.60 9.10
CA GLY A 64 -3.51 -14.59 9.94
C GLY A 64 -3.44 -13.59 11.11
N VAL A 65 -2.56 -12.59 11.01
CA VAL A 65 -2.40 -11.52 11.99
C VAL A 65 -3.48 -10.45 11.75
N VAL A 66 -4.22 -10.11 12.80
CA VAL A 66 -5.27 -9.10 12.73
C VAL A 66 -4.74 -7.76 13.23
N GLU A 67 -4.77 -6.76 12.37
CA GLU A 67 -4.44 -5.37 12.72
C GLU A 67 -5.61 -4.72 13.47
N HIS A 68 -5.30 -3.82 14.41
CA HIS A 68 -6.32 -3.09 15.14
C HIS A 68 -6.99 -2.03 14.24
N PRO A 69 -8.33 -1.90 14.26
CA PRO A 69 -9.01 -0.87 13.49
C PRO A 69 -8.55 0.54 13.84
N LEU A 70 -8.51 1.41 12.84
CA LEU A 70 -8.27 2.84 13.03
C LEU A 70 -9.37 3.48 13.88
N ASP A 71 -8.99 4.55 14.60
CA ASP A 71 -9.96 5.37 15.33
C ASP A 71 -10.93 6.06 14.37
N ASN A 72 -12.21 6.14 14.75
CA ASN A 72 -13.26 6.70 13.92
C ASN A 72 -13.00 8.18 13.55
N THR A 73 -12.39 8.96 14.45
CA THR A 73 -12.05 10.37 14.20
C THR A 73 -11.06 10.51 13.05
N LEU A 74 -10.10 9.58 12.96
CA LEU A 74 -9.15 9.55 11.86
C LEU A 74 -9.83 9.18 10.55
N LEU A 75 -10.70 8.16 10.56
CA LEU A 75 -11.45 7.75 9.37
C LEU A 75 -12.37 8.86 8.84
N GLU A 76 -13.02 9.60 9.74
CA GLU A 76 -13.84 10.75 9.38
C GLU A 76 -13.00 11.88 8.78
N GLY A 77 -11.83 12.17 9.35
CA GLY A 77 -10.90 13.16 8.80
C GLY A 77 -10.44 12.80 7.39
N ILE A 78 -10.05 11.55 7.17
CA ILE A 78 -9.56 11.07 5.87
C ILE A 78 -10.64 11.13 4.79
N LYS A 79 -11.91 10.91 5.13
CA LYS A 79 -13.05 11.06 4.19
C LYS A 79 -13.25 12.48 3.67
N MET A 80 -12.71 13.48 4.37
CA MET A 80 -12.79 14.88 3.97
C MET A 80 -11.65 15.30 3.03
N GLU A 81 -10.63 14.46 2.84
CA GLU A 81 -9.52 14.75 1.94
C GLU A 81 -10.01 14.87 0.48
N PRO A 82 -9.59 15.89 -0.28
CA PRO A 82 -9.99 16.06 -1.69
C PRO A 82 -9.67 14.83 -2.56
N VAL A 83 -8.62 14.09 -2.19
CA VAL A 83 -8.14 12.91 -2.91
C VAL A 83 -8.81 11.61 -2.46
N TYR A 84 -9.65 11.63 -1.42
CA TYR A 84 -10.23 10.43 -0.80
C TYR A 84 -10.92 9.52 -1.81
N GLN A 85 -11.80 10.08 -2.65
CA GLN A 85 -12.52 9.28 -3.64
C GLN A 85 -11.55 8.61 -4.63
N ARG A 86 -10.47 9.29 -5.02
CA ARG A 86 -9.49 8.70 -5.91
C ARG A 86 -8.65 7.63 -5.21
N ALA A 87 -8.28 7.85 -3.95
CA ALA A 87 -7.60 6.86 -3.11
C ALA A 87 -8.43 5.57 -2.98
N GLU A 88 -9.74 5.68 -2.75
CA GLU A 88 -10.64 4.53 -2.70
C GLU A 88 -10.66 3.75 -4.02
N VAL A 89 -10.76 4.44 -5.16
CA VAL A 89 -10.75 3.77 -6.47
C VAL A 89 -9.42 3.08 -6.74
N LEU A 90 -8.30 3.77 -6.48
CA LEU A 90 -6.97 3.20 -6.65
C LEU A 90 -6.75 1.98 -5.73
N LYS A 91 -7.23 2.02 -4.48
CA LYS A 91 -7.22 0.86 -3.59
C LYS A 91 -7.92 -0.33 -4.23
N GLU A 92 -9.15 -0.15 -4.73
CA GLU A 92 -9.88 -1.26 -5.36
C GLU A 92 -9.20 -1.78 -6.63
N GLU A 93 -8.53 -0.92 -7.39
CA GLU A 93 -7.72 -1.33 -8.54
C GLU A 93 -6.52 -2.17 -8.09
N LEU A 94 -5.79 -1.74 -7.07
CA LEU A 94 -4.65 -2.46 -6.51
C LEU A 94 -5.06 -3.80 -5.90
N LEU A 95 -6.19 -3.86 -5.19
CA LEU A 95 -6.64 -5.10 -4.54
C LEU A 95 -7.16 -6.16 -5.53
N LYS A 96 -7.41 -5.81 -6.79
CA LYS A 96 -7.76 -6.76 -7.86
C LYS A 96 -6.56 -7.52 -8.41
N GLU A 97 -5.34 -7.04 -8.16
CA GLU A 97 -4.11 -7.63 -8.70
C GLU A 97 -3.56 -8.80 -7.86
N THR A 98 -4.29 -9.19 -6.81
CA THR A 98 -3.93 -10.23 -5.84
C THR A 98 -5.16 -10.99 -5.36
N ASP A 99 -4.96 -12.25 -4.97
CA ASP A 99 -6.00 -13.07 -4.33
C ASP A 99 -6.04 -12.88 -2.80
N ILE A 100 -5.10 -12.11 -2.23
CA ILE A 100 -5.04 -11.82 -0.79
C ILE A 100 -6.30 -11.06 -0.36
N GLN A 101 -7.03 -11.61 0.60
CA GLN A 101 -8.27 -11.03 1.12
C GLN A 101 -7.99 -10.08 2.28
N PHE A 102 -7.71 -8.82 1.96
CA PHE A 102 -7.45 -7.78 2.96
C PHE A 102 -8.70 -7.50 3.81
N PRO A 103 -8.62 -7.61 5.16
CA PRO A 103 -9.72 -7.28 6.04
C PRO A 103 -9.98 -5.77 6.06
N GLU A 104 -11.17 -5.36 6.53
CA GLU A 104 -11.59 -3.95 6.54
C GLU A 104 -10.58 -3.02 7.23
N ALA A 105 -9.97 -3.45 8.34
CA ALA A 105 -8.95 -2.69 9.04
C ALA A 105 -7.77 -2.33 8.11
N GLU A 106 -7.20 -3.31 7.40
CA GLU A 106 -6.10 -3.10 6.46
C GLU A 106 -6.55 -2.26 5.26
N ARG A 107 -7.76 -2.50 4.73
CA ARG A 107 -8.33 -1.68 3.65
C ARG A 107 -8.41 -0.21 4.04
N ASN A 108 -8.77 0.08 5.29
CA ASN A 108 -8.81 1.45 5.80
C ASN A 108 -7.40 2.05 5.92
N PHE A 109 -6.42 1.32 6.41
CA PHE A 109 -5.02 1.78 6.43
C PHE A 109 -4.48 2.06 5.03
N LEU A 110 -4.79 1.20 4.05
CA LEU A 110 -4.42 1.42 2.66
C LEU A 110 -5.00 2.74 2.14
N THR A 111 -6.27 3.04 2.44
CA THR A 111 -6.88 4.32 2.08
C THR A 111 -6.15 5.51 2.70
N VAL A 112 -5.76 5.42 3.97
CA VAL A 112 -4.99 6.49 4.65
C VAL A 112 -3.66 6.74 3.93
N HIS A 113 -2.89 5.67 3.65
CA HIS A 113 -1.61 5.82 2.99
C HIS A 113 -1.74 6.27 1.53
N LEU A 114 -2.81 5.88 0.83
CA LEU A 114 -3.11 6.38 -0.51
C LEU A 114 -3.52 7.85 -0.51
N CYS A 115 -4.27 8.32 0.48
CA CYS A 115 -4.56 9.75 0.61
C CYS A 115 -3.27 10.56 0.82
N ASN A 116 -2.38 10.07 1.69
CA ASN A 116 -1.06 10.69 1.90
C ASN A 116 -0.18 10.65 0.64
N LEU A 117 -0.26 9.57 -0.15
CA LEU A 117 0.47 9.44 -1.42
C LEU A 117 -0.03 10.45 -2.45
N LEU A 118 -1.34 10.66 -2.53
CA LEU A 118 -1.98 11.47 -3.58
C LEU A 118 -2.05 12.98 -3.27
N THR A 119 -1.88 13.37 -2.01
CA THR A 119 -1.85 14.78 -1.57
C THR A 119 -0.47 15.38 -1.80
#